data_AF-A0A6J7I4J2-F1
#
_entry.id   AF-A0A6J7I4J2-F1
#
_cell.length_a   1.000
_cell.length_b   1.000
_cell.length_c   1.000
_cell.angle_alpha   90.00
_cell.angle_beta   90.00
_cell.angle_gamma   90.00
#
_symmetry.space_group_name_H-M   'P 1'
#
loop_
_entity.id
_entity.type
_entity.pdbx_description
1 polymer ?
#
loop_
_entity_poly.entity_id
_entity_poly.type
_entity_poly.pdbx_seq_one_letter_code
_entity_poly.pdbx_strand_id
1 'polypeptide(L)'
;MRAYVEHGFAPTDEGLVTLKCRPENEADVYAHGSAHQAFLELGSVRCPVTIALGIEETVPAVFGRAIAENLADAVVESIPSLAHFGPLEDPEFVARSIATAFA
;
A
#
# COMPACT_ATOMS: atom_id res chain seq x y z
N MET A 1 -12.49 4.36 4.35
CA MET A 1 -12.65 3.46 5.54
C MET A 1 -13.79 2.44 5.45
N ARG A 2 -14.93 2.73 4.81
CA ARG A 2 -16.05 1.75 4.69
C ARG A 2 -15.64 0.46 3.97
N ALA A 3 -14.88 0.57 2.87
CA ALA A 3 -14.42 -0.57 2.09
C ALA A 3 -13.52 -1.54 2.91
N TYR A 4 -12.69 -1.01 3.83
CA TYR A 4 -11.87 -1.85 4.71
C TYR A 4 -12.73 -2.74 5.62
N VAL A 5 -13.78 -2.17 6.22
CA VAL A 5 -14.69 -2.94 7.09
C VAL A 5 -15.52 -3.93 6.27
N GLU A 6 -16.15 -3.45 5.21
CA GLU A 6 -17.09 -4.23 4.40
C GLU A 6 -16.42 -5.42 3.69
N HIS A 7 -15.18 -5.23 3.23
CA HIS A 7 -14.45 -6.28 2.53
C HIS A 7 -13.46 -7.03 3.40
N GLY A 8 -12.90 -6.43 4.46
CA GLY A 8 -11.89 -7.04 5.32
C GLY A 8 -12.44 -7.92 6.43
N PHE A 9 -13.72 -7.78 6.80
CA PHE A 9 -14.30 -8.47 7.95
C PHE A 9 -15.52 -9.31 7.59
N ALA A 10 -15.72 -10.41 8.30
CA ALA A 10 -16.90 -11.26 8.23
C ALA A 10 -17.66 -11.20 9.57
N PRO A 11 -19.00 -11.27 9.56
CA PRO A 11 -19.78 -11.36 10.79
C PRO A 11 -19.54 -12.69 11.50
N THR A 12 -19.69 -12.69 12.83
CA THR A 12 -19.75 -13.90 13.65
C THR A 12 -21.19 -14.15 14.12
N ASP A 13 -21.47 -15.38 14.58
CA ASP A 13 -22.79 -15.75 15.12
C ASP A 13 -23.18 -14.95 16.39
N GLU A 14 -22.19 -14.33 17.04
CA GLU A 14 -22.35 -13.51 18.24
C GLU A 14 -22.62 -12.03 17.93
N GLY A 15 -22.81 -11.68 16.65
CA GLY A 15 -22.99 -10.28 16.22
C GLY A 15 -21.72 -9.44 16.27
N LEU A 16 -20.55 -10.09 16.37
CA LEU A 16 -19.24 -9.45 16.26
C LEU A 16 -18.74 -9.54 14.82
N VAL A 17 -17.53 -9.03 14.60
CA VAL A 17 -16.81 -9.19 13.34
C VAL A 17 -15.44 -9.83 13.58
N THR A 18 -14.99 -10.62 12.61
CA THR A 18 -13.63 -11.16 12.56
C THR A 18 -12.97 -10.75 11.25
N LEU A 19 -11.64 -10.64 11.23
CA LEU A 19 -10.90 -10.48 9.99
C LEU A 19 -11.16 -11.69 9.09
N LYS A 20 -11.35 -11.46 7.80
CA LYS A 20 -11.34 -12.53 6.79
C LYS A 20 -9.94 -13.11 6.59
N CYS A 21 -8.91 -12.34 6.93
CA CYS A 21 -7.55 -12.85 7.01
C CYS A 21 -7.46 -13.87 8.16
N ARG A 22 -6.86 -15.03 7.90
CA ARG A 22 -6.62 -16.01 8.97
C ARG A 22 -5.51 -15.48 9.90
N PRO A 23 -5.62 -15.67 11.23
CA PRO A 23 -4.63 -15.15 12.17
C PRO A 23 -3.19 -15.59 11.87
N GLU A 24 -2.99 -16.82 11.42
CA GLU A 24 -1.67 -17.33 11.06
C GLU A 24 -1.08 -16.62 9.84
N ASN A 25 -1.90 -16.28 8.84
CA ASN A 25 -1.44 -15.53 7.68
C ASN A 25 -1.06 -14.10 8.06
N GLU A 26 -1.84 -13.45 8.92
CA GLU A 26 -1.55 -12.11 9.40
C GLU A 26 -0.22 -12.08 10.16
N ALA A 27 -0.05 -13.00 11.12
CA ALA A 27 1.18 -13.14 11.88
C ALA A 27 2.40 -13.41 10.96
N ASP A 28 2.26 -14.27 9.96
CA ASP A 28 3.34 -14.57 9.02
C ASP A 28 3.73 -13.35 8.18
N VAL A 29 2.76 -12.54 7.71
CA VAL A 29 3.04 -11.30 6.97
C VAL A 29 3.86 -10.33 7.83
N TYR A 30 3.47 -10.14 9.10
CA TYR A 30 4.21 -9.27 10.02
C TYR A 30 5.60 -9.81 10.34
N ALA A 31 5.74 -11.12 10.54
CA ALA A 31 7.02 -11.76 10.86
C ALA A 31 8.03 -11.68 9.72
N HIS A 32 7.56 -11.71 8.47
CA HIS A 32 8.42 -11.80 7.27
C HIS A 32 8.47 -10.50 6.45
N GLY A 33 7.80 -9.43 6.87
CA GLY A 33 7.67 -8.19 6.09
C GLY A 33 9.00 -7.55 5.66
N SER A 34 10.09 -7.80 6.38
CA SER A 34 11.45 -7.36 6.02
C SER A 34 12.41 -8.50 5.69
N ALA A 35 11.93 -9.75 5.63
CA ALA A 35 12.74 -10.95 5.42
C ALA A 35 13.08 -11.18 3.93
N HIS A 36 13.52 -10.14 3.23
CA HIS A 36 13.87 -10.19 1.81
C HIS A 36 14.94 -9.15 1.44
N GLN A 37 15.57 -9.32 0.28
CA GLN A 37 16.60 -8.40 -0.24
C GLN A 37 16.11 -7.50 -1.38
N ALA A 38 14.79 -7.42 -1.63
CA ALA A 38 14.23 -6.67 -2.76
C ALA A 38 14.71 -5.22 -2.89
N PHE A 39 15.01 -4.54 -1.77
CA PHE A 39 15.52 -3.16 -1.81
C PHE A 39 16.87 -3.04 -2.55
N LEU A 40 17.74 -4.05 -2.45
CA LEU A 40 19.03 -4.07 -3.15
C LEU A 40 18.88 -4.17 -4.67
N GLU A 41 17.74 -4.68 -5.13
CA GLU A 41 17.45 -4.94 -6.54
C GLU A 41 16.65 -3.82 -7.21
N LEU A 42 16.29 -2.73 -6.51
CA LEU A 42 15.50 -1.63 -7.08
C LEU A 42 16.16 -1.01 -8.32
N GLY A 43 17.49 -0.89 -8.31
CA GLY A 43 18.26 -0.41 -9.46
C GLY A 43 18.22 -1.33 -10.69
N SER A 44 17.65 -2.53 -10.59
CA SER A 44 17.43 -3.46 -11.72
C SER A 44 16.10 -3.21 -12.46
N VAL A 45 15.18 -2.43 -11.89
CA VAL A 45 13.91 -2.07 -12.53
C VAL A 45 14.17 -1.16 -13.74
N ARG A 46 13.51 -1.44 -14.87
CA ARG A 46 13.72 -0.73 -16.15
C ARG A 46 12.50 -0.04 -16.71
N CYS A 47 11.31 -0.36 -16.22
CA CYS A 47 10.11 0.37 -16.58
C CYS A 47 10.01 1.66 -15.76
N PRO A 48 9.33 2.70 -16.27
CA PRO A 48 8.95 3.85 -15.46
C PRO A 48 8.11 3.40 -14.25
N VAL A 49 8.32 4.03 -13.09
CA VAL A 49 7.61 3.73 -11.84
C VAL A 49 7.04 5.00 -11.23
N THR A 50 5.74 5.01 -10.96
CA THR A 50 5.13 6.04 -10.10
C THR A 50 5.01 5.51 -8.68
N ILE A 51 5.62 6.21 -7.74
CA ILE A 51 5.51 5.96 -6.30
C ILE A 51 4.50 6.97 -5.73
N ALA A 52 3.26 6.52 -5.57
CA ALA A 52 2.18 7.31 -4.97
C ALA A 52 2.20 7.17 -3.44
N LEU A 53 2.26 8.30 -2.72
CA LEU A 53 2.42 8.35 -1.26
C LEU A 53 1.29 9.12 -0.60
N GLY A 54 0.69 8.51 0.42
CA GLY A 54 -0.23 9.20 1.33
C GLY A 54 0.52 10.06 2.35
N ILE A 55 0.00 10.15 3.58
CA ILE A 55 0.66 10.79 4.72
C ILE A 55 2.02 10.14 4.98
N GLU A 56 3.11 10.88 4.70
CA GLU A 56 4.47 10.35 4.63
C GLU A 56 5.07 9.98 6.01
N GLU A 57 4.50 10.47 7.11
CA GLU A 57 4.92 10.13 8.48
C GLU A 57 4.38 8.77 8.96
N THR A 58 3.67 8.03 8.11
CA THR A 58 3.04 6.75 8.46
C THR A 58 3.65 5.59 7.66
N VAL A 59 3.72 4.41 8.27
CA VAL A 59 4.14 3.18 7.56
C VAL A 59 3.01 2.74 6.62
N PRO A 60 3.29 2.36 5.36
CA PRO A 60 4.62 2.23 4.74
C PRO A 60 5.09 3.48 3.98
N ALA A 61 4.33 4.58 3.95
CA ALA A 61 4.66 5.77 3.17
C ALA A 61 6.04 6.37 3.51
N VAL A 62 6.51 6.21 4.75
CA VAL A 62 7.89 6.58 5.18
C VAL A 62 9.00 5.99 4.30
N PHE A 63 8.76 4.86 3.62
CA PHE A 63 9.75 4.20 2.76
C PHE A 63 9.71 4.72 1.31
N GLY A 64 8.66 5.43 0.93
CA GLY A 64 8.35 5.79 -0.45
C GLY A 64 9.44 6.54 -1.18
N ARG A 65 9.96 7.61 -0.56
CA ARG A 65 11.02 8.43 -1.15
C ARG A 65 12.33 7.65 -1.30
N ALA A 66 12.70 6.87 -0.27
CA ALA A 66 13.88 6.02 -0.34
C ALA A 66 13.77 4.97 -1.45
N ILE A 67 12.57 4.41 -1.69
CA ILE A 67 12.33 3.50 -2.82
C ILE A 67 12.53 4.25 -4.15
N ALA A 68 11.91 5.43 -4.30
CA ALA A 68 12.02 6.23 -5.53
C ALA A 68 13.47 6.62 -5.86
N GLU A 69 14.26 6.99 -4.85
CA GLU A 69 15.68 7.34 -5.00
C GLU A 69 16.56 6.18 -5.48
N ASN A 70 16.14 4.93 -5.26
CA ASN A 70 16.88 3.73 -5.67
C ASN A 70 16.37 3.14 -7.01
N LEU A 71 15.35 3.73 -7.62
CA LEU A 71 14.82 3.33 -8.92
C LEU A 71 15.46 4.16 -10.04
N ALA A 72 15.62 3.55 -11.22
CA ALA A 72 16.26 4.21 -12.36
C ALA A 72 15.38 5.28 -13.03
N ASP A 73 14.06 5.08 -13.02
CA ASP A 73 13.06 5.97 -13.62
C ASP A 73 11.83 6.00 -12.72
N ALA A 74 11.84 6.92 -11.74
CA ALA A 74 10.77 7.06 -10.78
C ALA A 74 10.24 8.49 -10.66
N VAL A 75 8.92 8.59 -10.51
CA VAL A 75 8.21 9.82 -10.16
C VAL A 75 7.51 9.61 -8.83
N VAL A 76 7.57 10.60 -7.94
CA VAL A 76 6.83 10.60 -6.68
C VAL A 76 5.55 11.43 -6.82
N GLU A 77 4.41 10.83 -6.54
CA GLU A 77 3.11 11.51 -6.44
C GLU A 77 2.71 11.61 -4.96
N SER A 78 2.75 12.80 -4.37
CA SER A 78 2.32 13.01 -2.97
C SER A 78 0.82 13.33 -2.91
N ILE A 79 0.07 12.54 -2.13
CA ILE A 79 -1.38 12.59 -1.94
C ILE A 79 -1.66 12.69 -0.42
N PRO A 80 -1.31 13.81 0.23
CA PRO A 80 -1.34 13.94 1.70
C PRO A 80 -2.73 13.83 2.32
N SER A 81 -3.78 13.90 1.50
CA SER A 81 -5.18 13.71 1.92
C SER A 81 -5.54 12.24 2.20
N LEU A 82 -4.70 11.28 1.80
CA LEU A 82 -4.94 9.85 1.97
C LEU A 82 -4.02 9.25 3.03
N ALA A 83 -4.57 8.46 3.95
CA ALA A 83 -3.78 7.76 4.95
C ALA A 83 -3.28 6.40 4.43
N HIS A 84 -2.84 5.51 5.34
CA HIS A 84 -2.38 4.16 5.03
C HIS A 84 -3.38 3.36 4.16
N PHE A 85 -4.68 3.54 4.43
CA PHE A 85 -5.75 2.89 3.67
C PHE A 85 -6.26 3.75 2.50
N GLY A 86 -5.45 4.66 1.96
CA GLY A 86 -5.80 5.56 0.86
C GLY A 86 -6.62 4.91 -0.27
N PRO A 87 -6.20 3.76 -0.83
CA PRO A 87 -6.97 3.04 -1.85
C PRO A 87 -8.38 2.60 -1.42
N LEU A 88 -8.63 2.46 -0.12
CA LEU A 88 -9.92 2.10 0.49
C LEU A 88 -10.66 3.33 1.07
N GLU A 89 -10.03 4.50 1.04
CA GLU A 89 -10.60 5.78 1.44
C GLU A 89 -11.21 6.49 0.24
N ASP A 90 -10.46 6.61 -0.86
CA ASP A 90 -10.92 7.19 -2.13
C ASP A 90 -10.48 6.32 -3.33
N PRO A 91 -11.18 5.21 -3.58
CA PRO A 91 -10.83 4.29 -4.68
C PRO A 91 -10.95 4.96 -6.06
N GLU A 92 -11.84 5.93 -6.22
CA GLU A 92 -12.03 6.63 -7.49
C GLU A 92 -10.84 7.55 -7.80
N PHE A 93 -10.34 8.29 -6.81
CA PHE A 93 -9.13 9.08 -6.95
C PHE A 93 -7.95 8.20 -7.32
N VAL A 94 -7.73 7.10 -6.59
CA VAL A 94 -6.60 6.19 -6.83
C VAL A 94 -6.69 5.58 -8.23
N ALA A 95 -7.88 5.17 -8.70
CA ALA A 95 -8.06 4.68 -10.05
C ALA A 95 -7.70 5.71 -11.14
N ARG A 96 -8.08 6.99 -10.94
CA ARG A 96 -7.70 8.07 -11.87
C ARG A 96 -6.21 8.38 -11.85
N SER A 97 -5.58 8.39 -10.67
CA SER A 97 -4.12 8.58 -10.53
C SER A 97 -3.37 7.47 -11.29
N ILE A 98 -3.77 6.21 -11.10
CA ILE A 98 -3.20 5.07 -11.83
C ILE A 98 -3.35 5.26 -13.34
N ALA A 99 -4.55 5.59 -13.84
CA ALA A 99 -4.76 5.80 -15.27
C ALA A 99 -3.89 6.94 -15.84
N THR A 100 -3.69 8.01 -15.06
CA THR A 100 -2.83 9.14 -15.43
C THR A 100 -1.36 8.75 -15.50
N ALA A 101 -0.90 7.87 -14.61
CA ALA A 101 0.49 7.41 -14.57
C ALA A 101 0.89 6.57 -15.80
N PHE A 102 -0.07 6.05 -16.56
CA PHE A 102 0.16 5.25 -17.77
C PHE A 102 -0.19 5.96 -19.09
N ALA A 103 -0.66 7.21 -19.02
CA ALA A 103 -1.03 8.01 -20.18
C ALA A 103 0.18 8.68 -20.84
#